data_AF-A0A5D0UZ99-F1
#
_entry.id   AF-A0A5D0UZ99-F1
#
_cell.length_a   1.000
_cell.length_b   1.000
_cell.length_c   1.000
_cell.angle_alpha   90.00
_cell.angle_beta   90.00
_cell.angle_gamma   90.00
#
_symmetry.space_group_name_H-M   'P 1'
#
loop_
_entity.id
_entity.type
_entity.pdbx_description
1 polymer ?
#
loop_
_entity_poly.entity_id
_entity_poly.type
_entity_poly.pdbx_seq_one_letter_code
_entity_poly.pdbx_strand_id
1 'polypeptide(L)'
;MIVRYQRPARGSGATYRSSVYTSLLPWQVRERRFKPVGLGRRGLEPDEVYKFLDRVAGDLAAVYAALAASRRETAVIKDALRRWQSDQARARDARGHER
;
A
#
# COMPACT_ATOMS: atom_id res chain seq x y z
N MET A 1 -0.66 20.57 -35.72
CA MET A 1 -0.98 20.68 -34.29
C MET A 1 -1.06 19.28 -33.69
N ILE A 2 -0.09 18.87 -32.88
CA ILE A 2 -0.03 17.51 -32.31
C ILE A 2 -0.34 17.61 -30.81
N VAL A 3 -1.53 17.17 -30.43
CA VAL A 3 -1.95 17.11 -29.03
C VAL A 3 -1.25 15.93 -28.37
N ARG A 4 -0.17 16.22 -27.63
CA ARG A 4 0.45 15.25 -26.73
C ARG A 4 -0.53 14.97 -25.60
N TYR A 5 -1.20 13.82 -25.64
CA TYR A 5 -1.93 13.31 -24.47
C TYR A 5 -0.93 12.95 -23.39
N GLN A 6 -0.71 13.91 -22.50
CA GLN A 6 0.02 13.73 -21.26
C GLN A 6 -0.79 12.77 -20.40
N ARG A 7 -0.39 11.48 -20.38
CA ARG A 7 -0.94 10.50 -19.45
C ARG A 7 -0.72 11.04 -18.03
N PRO A 8 -1.77 11.26 -17.22
CA PRO A 8 -1.56 11.50 -15.80
C PRO A 8 -0.90 10.25 -15.23
N ALA A 9 0.30 10.43 -14.68
CA ALA A 9 0.95 9.40 -13.90
C ALA A 9 -0.08 8.91 -12.87
N ARG A 10 -0.36 7.61 -12.89
CA ARG A 10 -1.22 6.96 -11.90
C ARG A 10 -0.69 7.36 -10.54
N GLY A 11 -1.43 8.24 -9.86
CA GLY A 11 -1.15 8.64 -8.49
C GLY A 11 -1.00 7.34 -7.70
N SER A 12 0.24 7.09 -7.30
CA SER A 12 0.52 6.11 -6.28
C SER A 12 -0.38 6.46 -5.11
N GLY A 13 -1.15 5.48 -4.62
CA GLY A 13 -1.81 5.54 -3.32
C GLY A 13 -0.78 5.56 -2.19
N ALA A 14 0.22 6.41 -2.32
CA ALA A 14 1.13 6.85 -1.31
C ALA A 14 0.35 7.87 -0.49
N THR A 15 -0.54 7.38 0.38
CA THR A 15 -1.04 8.15 1.51
C THR A 15 0.18 8.79 2.19
N TYR A 16 0.41 10.08 1.92
CA TYR A 16 1.47 10.89 2.53
C TYR A 16 2.81 10.14 2.70
N ARG A 17 3.32 9.52 1.62
CA ARG A 17 4.61 8.82 1.69
C ARG A 17 5.74 9.82 1.49
N SER A 18 6.02 10.59 2.53
CA SER A 18 7.37 11.13 2.70
C SER A 18 8.30 9.91 2.78
N SER A 19 9.17 9.70 1.80
CA SER A 19 10.21 8.67 1.88
C SER A 19 11.13 8.84 3.09
N VAL A 20 11.01 9.97 3.78
CA VAL A 20 11.70 10.31 5.03
C VAL A 20 11.07 9.61 6.24
N TYR A 21 9.79 9.20 6.17
CA TYR A 21 9.12 8.44 7.23
C TYR A 21 8.82 7.02 6.77
N THR A 22 9.58 6.05 7.31
CA THR A 22 9.26 4.63 7.16
C THR A 22 7.86 4.39 7.76
N SER A 23 6.93 3.89 6.95
CA SER A 23 5.59 3.54 7.43
C SER A 23 5.68 2.57 8.59
N LEU A 24 5.01 2.89 9.70
CA LEU A 24 5.01 2.10 10.92
C LEU A 24 4.31 0.76 10.67
N LEU A 25 4.97 -0.35 11.02
CA LEU A 25 4.38 -1.68 10.94
C LEU A 25 3.62 -2.04 12.23
N PRO A 26 2.57 -2.87 12.17
CA PRO A 26 1.79 -3.25 13.35
C PRO A 26 2.62 -3.79 14.51
N TRP A 27 3.63 -4.63 14.23
CA TRP A 27 4.52 -5.18 15.26
C TRP A 27 5.41 -4.09 15.90
N GLN A 28 5.83 -3.08 15.12
CA GLN A 28 6.60 -1.94 15.64
C GLN A 28 5.78 -1.07 16.60
N VAL A 29 4.45 -1.02 16.42
CA VAL A 29 3.54 -0.36 17.36
C VAL A 29 3.49 -1.14 18.68
N ARG A 30 3.31 -2.47 18.62
CA ARG A 30 3.22 -3.35 19.79
C ARG A 30 4.48 -3.34 20.64
N GLU A 31 5.63 -3.31 19.98
CA GLU A 31 6.94 -3.41 20.64
C GLU A 31 7.49 -2.05 21.10
N ARG A 32 6.80 -0.95 20.79
CA ARG A 32 7.26 0.39 21.17
C ARG A 32 7.27 0.55 22.68
N ARG A 33 8.45 0.78 23.25
CA ARG A 33 8.62 1.13 24.66
C ARG A 33 8.85 2.63 24.82
N PHE A 34 8.16 3.22 25.80
CA PHE A 34 8.36 4.60 26.19
C PHE A 34 9.22 4.69 27.44
N LYS A 35 10.05 5.74 27.52
CA LYS A 35 10.80 6.04 28.75
C LYS A 35 9.83 6.60 29.80
N PRO A 36 9.95 6.22 31.08
CA PRO A 36 9.21 6.86 32.16
C PRO A 36 9.47 8.36 32.18
N VAL A 37 8.48 9.13 32.62
CA VAL A 37 8.67 10.58 32.83
C VAL A 37 9.66 10.82 33.98
N GLY A 38 10.45 11.89 33.88
CA GLY A 38 11.40 12.28 34.94
C GLY A 38 10.69 12.76 36.21
N LEU A 39 11.46 12.79 37.32
CA LEU A 39 10.98 13.25 38.63
C LEU A 39 10.26 14.61 38.55
N GLY A 40 9.12 14.71 39.24
CA GLY A 40 8.30 15.92 39.31
C GLY A 40 7.29 16.11 38.17
N ARG A 41 7.18 15.16 37.22
CA ARG A 41 6.20 15.19 36.13
C ARG A 41 5.20 14.03 36.26
N ARG A 42 3.94 14.29 35.91
CA ARG A 42 2.92 13.24 35.75
C ARG A 42 2.94 12.74 34.29
N GLY A 43 3.01 11.43 34.12
CA GLY A 43 2.93 10.75 32.83
C GLY A 43 1.58 10.03 32.67
N LEU A 44 1.36 9.46 31.49
CA LEU A 44 0.24 8.55 31.25
C LEU A 44 0.45 7.24 32.01
N GLU A 45 -0.66 6.58 32.33
CA GLU A 45 -0.66 5.24 32.93
C GLU A 45 -0.13 4.24 31.89
N PRO A 46 0.97 3.51 32.19
CA PRO A 46 1.60 2.65 31.20
C PRO A 46 0.67 1.57 30.62
N ASP A 47 -0.18 0.94 31.43
CA ASP A 47 -1.03 -0.15 30.98
C ASP A 47 -2.13 0.34 30.03
N GLU A 48 -2.72 1.50 30.29
CA GLU A 48 -3.68 2.16 29.41
C GLU A 48 -3.04 2.48 28.05
N VAL A 49 -1.80 3.01 28.06
CA VAL A 49 -1.04 3.26 26.83
C VAL A 49 -0.82 1.97 26.05
N TYR A 50 -0.37 0.89 26.70
CA TYR A 50 -0.11 -0.37 26.01
C TYR A 50 -1.40 -1.03 25.49
N LYS A 51 -2.52 -0.94 26.23
CA LYS A 51 -3.83 -1.40 25.75
C LYS A 51 -4.30 -0.63 24.52
N PHE A 52 -4.11 0.68 24.51
CA PHE A 52 -4.44 1.51 23.35
C PHE A 52 -3.56 1.16 22.14
N LEU A 53 -2.25 1.00 22.34
CA LEU A 53 -1.33 0.61 21.27
C LEU A 53 -1.63 -0.78 20.70
N ASP A 54 -2.07 -1.73 21.54
CA ASP A 54 -2.48 -3.06 21.07
C ASP A 54 -3.65 -2.96 20.08
N ARG A 55 -4.68 -2.17 20.42
CA ARG A 55 -5.82 -1.89 19.55
C ARG A 55 -5.39 -1.22 18.25
N VAL A 56 -4.57 -0.17 18.34
CA VAL A 56 -4.04 0.54 17.16
C VAL A 56 -3.26 -0.40 16.26
N ALA A 57 -2.45 -1.29 16.82
CA ALA A 57 -1.73 -2.28 16.04
C ALA A 57 -2.68 -3.28 15.35
N GLY A 58 -3.76 -3.68 16.02
CA GLY A 58 -4.82 -4.50 15.43
C GLY A 58 -5.49 -3.83 14.23
N ASP A 59 -5.92 -2.58 14.41
CA ASP A 59 -6.58 -1.80 13.34
C ASP A 59 -5.63 -1.57 12.15
N LEU A 60 -4.36 -1.27 12.42
CA LEU A 60 -3.35 -1.10 11.38
C LEU A 60 -3.08 -2.40 10.60
N ALA A 61 -3.08 -3.55 11.29
CA ALA A 61 -2.97 -4.85 10.64
C ALA A 61 -4.16 -5.13 9.71
N ALA A 62 -5.38 -4.80 10.15
CA ALA A 62 -6.58 -4.96 9.35
C ALA A 62 -6.55 -4.07 8.08
N VAL A 63 -6.14 -2.81 8.22
CA VAL A 63 -5.99 -1.88 7.07
C VAL A 63 -4.96 -2.40 6.07
N TYR A 64 -3.80 -2.88 6.52
CA TYR A 64 -2.78 -3.42 5.62
C TYR A 64 -3.21 -4.74 4.97
N ALA A 65 -3.96 -5.59 5.66
CA ALA A 65 -4.54 -6.79 5.07
C ALA A 65 -5.54 -6.44 3.95
N ALA A 66 -6.44 -5.47 4.19
CA ALA A 66 -7.39 -5.00 3.19
C ALA A 66 -6.69 -4.36 1.98
N LEU A 67 -5.64 -3.57 2.21
CA LEU A 67 -4.82 -3.00 1.15
C LEU A 67 -4.12 -4.08 0.32
N ALA A 68 -3.59 -5.12 0.97
CA ALA A 68 -2.97 -6.25 0.27
C ALA A 68 -3.98 -7.05 -0.55
N ALA A 69 -5.21 -7.22 -0.06
CA ALA A 69 -6.30 -7.85 -0.81
C ALA A 69 -6.64 -7.03 -2.07
N SER A 70 -6.89 -5.74 -1.92
CA SER A 70 -7.20 -4.85 -3.06
C SER A 70 -6.09 -4.82 -4.12
N ARG A 71 -4.82 -4.85 -3.70
CA ARG A 71 -3.68 -4.92 -4.62
C ARG A 71 -3.62 -6.24 -5.37
N ARG A 72 -3.97 -7.36 -4.74
CA ARG A 72 -4.03 -8.69 -5.38
C ARG A 72 -5.14 -8.75 -6.42
N GLU A 73 -6.33 -8.27 -6.09
CA GLU A 73 -7.46 -8.18 -7.04
C GLU A 73 -7.06 -7.36 -8.27
N THR A 74 -6.44 -6.21 -8.05
CA THR A 74 -5.96 -5.34 -9.14
C THR A 74 -4.89 -6.02 -9.99
N ALA A 75 -4.01 -6.83 -9.40
CA ALA A 75 -2.98 -7.57 -10.12
C ALA A 75 -3.61 -8.62 -11.06
N VAL A 76 -4.60 -9.38 -10.57
CA VAL A 76 -5.32 -10.38 -11.38
C VAL A 76 -5.97 -9.73 -12.60
N ILE A 77 -6.66 -8.61 -12.42
CA ILE A 77 -7.31 -7.87 -13.51
C ILE A 77 -6.26 -7.41 -14.54
N LYS A 78 -5.13 -6.86 -14.08
CA LYS A 78 -4.05 -6.41 -14.96
C LYS A 78 -3.43 -7.56 -15.74
N ASP A 79 -3.27 -8.73 -15.12
CA ASP A 79 -2.70 -9.90 -15.77
C ASP A 79 -3.64 -10.51 -16.80
N ALA A 80 -4.95 -10.52 -16.52
CA ALA A 80 -5.97 -10.93 -17.50
C ALA A 80 -5.96 -10.00 -18.72
N LEU A 81 -5.92 -8.69 -18.48
CA LEU A 81 -5.84 -7.69 -19.54
C LEU A 81 -4.57 -7.84 -20.38
N ARG A 82 -3.42 -8.06 -19.74
CA ARG A 82 -2.15 -8.27 -20.43
C ARG A 82 -2.19 -9.51 -21.32
N ARG A 83 -2.74 -10.62 -20.84
CA ARG A 83 -2.87 -11.85 -21.63
C ARG A 83 -3.72 -11.63 -22.87
N TRP A 84 -4.90 -11.02 -22.70
CA TRP A 84 -5.78 -10.69 -23.82
C TRP A 84 -5.09 -9.78 -24.85
N GLN A 85 -4.34 -8.76 -24.41
CA GLN A 85 -3.57 -7.89 -25.30
C GLN A 85 -2.50 -8.65 -26.08
N SER A 86 -1.80 -9.59 -25.43
CA SER A 86 -0.80 -10.43 -26.09
C SER A 86 -1.42 -11.37 -27.13
N ASP A 87 -2.55 -11.99 -26.84
CA ASP A 87 -3.24 -12.88 -27.78
C ASP A 87 -3.77 -12.12 -29.00
N GLN A 88 -4.28 -10.90 -28.80
CA GLN A 88 -4.69 -10.02 -29.89
C GLN A 88 -3.51 -9.57 -30.77
N ALA A 89 -2.34 -9.28 -30.17
CA ALA A 89 -1.14 -8.95 -30.93
C ALA A 89 -0.70 -10.14 -31.80
N ARG A 90 -0.59 -11.34 -31.22
CA ARG A 90 -0.24 -12.57 -31.95
C ARG A 90 -1.21 -12.87 -33.10
N ALA A 91 -2.51 -12.71 -32.86
CA ALA A 91 -3.52 -12.91 -33.90
C ALA A 91 -3.42 -11.90 -35.04
N ARG A 92 -2.96 -10.67 -34.77
CA ARG A 92 -2.71 -9.65 -35.81
C ARG A 92 -1.44 -9.96 -36.60
N ASP A 93 -0.36 -10.37 -35.92
CA ASP A 93 0.91 -10.72 -36.57
C ASP A 93 0.73 -11.93 -37.51
N ALA A 94 -0.01 -12.95 -37.07
CA ALA A 94 -0.32 -14.12 -37.91
C ALA A 94 -1.09 -13.74 -39.20
N ARG A 95 -2.07 -12.83 -39.10
CA ARG A 95 -2.82 -12.33 -40.26
C ARG A 95 -2.01 -11.41 -41.18
N GLY A 96 -0.93 -10.83 -40.67
CA GLY A 96 0.00 -10.00 -41.46
C GLY A 96 0.98 -10.82 -42.28
N HIS A 97 1.32 -12.04 -41.83
CA HIS A 97 2.24 -12.95 -42.53
C HIS A 97 1.59 -13.73 -43.69
N GLU A 98 0.26 -13.77 -43.77
CA GLU A 98 -0.50 -14.45 -44.83
C GLU A 98 -0.78 -13.55 -46.06
N ARG A 99 -0.18 -12.36 -46.15
CA ARG A 99 -0.34 -11.42 -47.26
C ARG A 99 0.94 -11.18 -48.04
#